data_AF-A0A8S1SVE6-F1
#
_entry.id   AF-A0A8S1SVE6-F1
#
_cell.length_a   1.000
_cell.length_b   1.000
_cell.length_c   1.000
_cell.angle_alpha   90.00
_cell.angle_beta   90.00
_cell.angle_gamma   90.00
#
_symmetry.space_group_name_H-M   'P 1'
#
loop_
_entity.id
_entity.type
_entity.pdbx_description
1 polymer ?
#
loop_
_entity_poly.entity_id
_entity_poly.type
_entity_poly.pdbx_seq_one_letter_code
_entity_poly.pdbx_strand_id
1 'polypeptide(L)'
;MNYQTALEQIKGYQPHFEDYNYVDLLSIKSKLQITNNYLYYGQLFNKLKHGRGILLSINGRKYEGYWNEDQKHGYGWELLSNGSQYEGYYFHGKPHGKGKFIWANGEYYVGEWNMGIREGQGIWCGLNGEYYQGQWKSNQATGFGEYIQNGNKYIGNFIDWFKNGEGQELFNNGDRYQGNYLNGLPHGYGEYFWNSGAQFQGYFREGLRCGKGIWRRSEESPTDCYQGNYEGDKKNGYGVYKWANGNEYRGQFINDYKHGYGEMIYFDGQVVQGNWEFGKVVSQIRTQSVEKIKNDNNYQIKVIDELNQMAVNTNENRIVLKISEVAKQSNIQYTSNNKEKVNYLNPLIYENKKYSINSNPSTQQSNRTKNLIRIKQYTKERELSKSQECPKVFKPVPQTERQKTQSKFCIKSIEKHNWQIRNPKLSNSLIN
;
A
#
# COMPACT_ATOMS: atom_id res chain seq x y z
N MET A 1 48.62 -2.26 24.75
CA MET A 1 49.24 -2.89 23.56
C MET A 1 50.52 -2.13 23.26
N ASN A 2 51.64 -2.83 23.02
CA ASN A 2 52.90 -2.15 22.66
C ASN A 2 52.91 -1.80 21.15
N TYR A 3 53.86 -0.97 20.72
CA TYR A 3 53.96 -0.50 19.33
C TYR A 3 54.13 -1.63 18.32
N GLN A 4 54.98 -2.61 18.62
CA GLN A 4 55.31 -3.69 17.69
C GLN A 4 54.09 -4.58 17.42
N THR A 5 53.34 -4.95 18.46
CA THR A 5 52.10 -5.72 18.34
C THR A 5 51.03 -4.96 17.55
N ALA A 6 50.88 -3.65 17.79
CA ALA A 6 49.93 -2.84 17.04
C ALA A 6 50.30 -2.75 15.55
N LEU A 7 51.59 -2.62 15.24
CA LEU A 7 52.08 -2.58 13.86
C LEU A 7 51.87 -3.92 13.14
N GLU A 8 52.13 -5.04 13.81
CA GLU A 8 51.86 -6.38 13.26
C GLU A 8 50.36 -6.59 12.98
N GLN A 9 49.49 -6.12 13.87
CA GLN A 9 48.05 -6.16 13.65
C GLN A 9 47.62 -5.36 12.42
N ILE A 10 48.21 -4.18 12.19
CA ILE A 10 47.96 -3.37 10.99
C ILE A 10 48.51 -4.04 9.73
N LYS A 11 49.72 -4.63 9.78
CA LYS A 11 50.32 -5.34 8.65
C LYS A 11 49.54 -6.59 8.24
N GLY A 12 48.97 -7.31 9.21
CA GLY A 12 48.15 -8.50 8.98
C GLY A 12 46.68 -8.20 8.66
N TYR A 13 46.25 -6.94 8.77
CA TYR A 13 44.87 -6.55 8.52
C TYR A 13 44.47 -6.82 7.06
N GLN A 14 43.33 -7.50 6.87
CA GLN A 14 42.72 -7.72 5.57
C GLN A 14 41.70 -6.61 5.32
N PRO A 15 41.98 -5.66 4.40
CA PRO A 15 41.10 -4.53 4.17
C PRO A 15 39.88 -4.92 3.32
N HIS A 16 38.79 -4.17 3.50
CA HIS A 16 37.60 -4.23 2.66
C HIS A 16 37.87 -3.62 1.28
N PHE A 17 38.59 -2.49 1.24
CA PHE A 17 39.08 -1.91 0.00
C PHE A 17 40.52 -2.35 -0.29
N GLU A 18 40.79 -2.89 -1.47
CA GLU A 18 42.12 -3.41 -1.84
C GLU A 18 43.24 -2.38 -1.63
N ASP A 19 42.95 -1.09 -1.85
CA ASP A 19 43.88 0.03 -1.75
C ASP A 19 44.04 0.60 -0.32
N TYR A 20 43.53 -0.10 0.70
CA TYR A 20 43.66 0.24 2.14
C TYR A 20 44.58 -0.73 2.91
N ASN A 21 45.38 -1.54 2.20
CA ASN A 21 46.39 -2.38 2.83
C ASN A 21 47.57 -1.54 3.38
N TYR A 22 48.42 -2.18 4.20
CA TYR A 22 49.55 -1.51 4.85
C TYR A 22 50.51 -0.83 3.87
N VAL A 23 50.82 -1.46 2.73
CA VAL A 23 51.78 -0.95 1.74
C VAL A 23 51.25 0.31 1.08
N ASP A 24 49.98 0.31 0.68
CA ASP A 24 49.34 1.46 0.04
C ASP A 24 49.22 2.63 1.02
N LEU A 25 48.83 2.37 2.27
CA LEU A 25 48.75 3.41 3.29
C LEU A 25 50.14 3.94 3.68
N LEU A 26 51.19 3.10 3.66
CA LEU A 26 52.56 3.54 3.89
C LEU A 26 53.02 4.55 2.83
N SER A 27 52.63 4.34 1.56
CA SER A 27 52.98 5.21 0.43
C SER A 27 52.49 6.66 0.60
N ILE A 28 51.41 6.87 1.35
CA ILE A 28 50.81 8.19 1.62
C ILE A 28 51.24 8.81 2.95
N LYS A 29 52.39 8.35 3.50
CA LYS A 29 52.98 8.85 4.77
C LYS A 29 52.07 8.66 5.99
N SER A 30 51.36 7.54 6.04
CA SER A 30 50.50 7.19 7.17
C SER A 30 51.28 7.01 8.47
N LYS A 31 50.65 7.39 9.59
CA LYS A 31 51.18 7.29 10.95
C LYS A 31 50.30 6.39 11.79
N LEU A 32 50.93 5.62 12.69
CA LEU A 32 50.24 4.78 13.65
C LEU A 32 49.91 5.60 14.91
N GLN A 33 48.63 5.65 15.27
CA GLN A 33 48.14 6.13 16.57
C GLN A 33 47.58 4.95 17.35
N ILE A 34 48.04 4.79 18.60
CA ILE A 34 47.64 3.71 19.50
C ILE A 34 46.95 4.35 20.70
N THR A 35 45.74 3.91 21.01
CA THR A 35 45.00 4.31 22.21
C THR A 35 44.53 3.08 22.97
N ASN A 36 43.93 3.27 24.15
CA ASN A 36 43.32 2.16 24.89
C ASN A 36 42.12 1.54 24.16
N ASN A 37 41.46 2.29 23.26
CA ASN A 37 40.20 1.90 22.65
C ASN A 37 40.30 1.54 21.16
N TYR A 38 41.33 2.04 20.47
CA TYR A 38 41.49 1.83 19.03
C TYR A 38 42.94 1.97 18.56
N LEU A 39 43.22 1.34 17.42
CA LEU A 39 44.37 1.59 16.57
C LEU A 39 43.93 2.39 15.35
N TYR A 40 44.71 3.40 14.97
CA TYR A 40 44.52 4.13 13.73
C TYR A 40 45.81 4.11 12.91
N TYR A 41 45.70 3.80 11.62
CA TYR A 41 46.81 3.88 10.68
C TYR A 41 46.36 4.66 9.45
N GLY A 42 46.88 5.87 9.29
CA GLY A 42 46.45 6.77 8.21
C GLY A 42 47.15 8.12 8.28
N GLN A 43 46.74 9.03 7.41
CA GLN A 43 47.33 10.37 7.36
C GLN A 43 46.88 11.21 8.55
N LEU A 44 47.78 12.09 9.03
CA LEU A 44 47.47 13.01 10.12
C LEU A 44 47.77 14.44 9.69
N PHE A 45 46.88 15.36 10.02
CA PHE A 45 47.08 16.81 9.91
C PHE A 45 46.87 17.44 11.28
N ASN A 46 47.86 18.19 11.79
CA ASN A 46 47.82 18.77 13.15
C ASN A 46 47.47 17.76 14.26
N LYS A 47 47.99 16.52 14.14
CA LYS A 47 47.73 15.37 15.03
C LYS A 47 46.31 14.79 14.97
N LEU A 48 45.42 15.36 14.16
CA LEU A 48 44.08 14.86 13.89
C LEU A 48 44.08 13.92 12.67
N LYS A 49 43.18 12.93 12.66
CA LYS A 49 42.97 12.03 11.53
C LYS A 49 42.51 12.84 10.32
N HIS A 50 43.19 12.64 9.20
CA HIS A 50 42.92 13.36 7.95
C HIS A 50 43.21 12.45 6.75
N GLY A 51 42.72 12.79 5.56
CA GLY A 51 42.99 12.02 4.35
C GLY A 51 42.54 10.57 4.49
N ARG A 52 43.32 9.61 3.98
CA ARG A 52 42.94 8.19 4.04
C ARG A 52 43.49 7.51 5.29
N GLY A 53 42.71 6.60 5.87
CA GLY A 53 43.19 5.76 6.96
C GLY A 53 42.21 4.67 7.41
N ILE A 54 42.76 3.71 8.15
CA ILE A 54 42.01 2.65 8.81
C ILE A 54 41.95 2.87 10.31
N LEU A 55 40.81 2.54 10.92
CA LEU A 55 40.62 2.52 12.37
C LEU A 55 40.10 1.15 12.79
N LEU A 56 40.80 0.50 13.72
CA LEU A 56 40.45 -0.78 14.33
C LEU A 56 40.16 -0.57 15.81
N SER A 57 38.91 -0.74 16.21
CA SER A 57 38.48 -0.57 17.60
C SER A 57 38.50 -1.90 18.35
N ILE A 58 38.77 -1.87 19.65
CA ILE A 58 38.78 -3.08 20.50
C ILE A 58 37.41 -3.78 20.58
N ASN A 59 36.32 -3.05 20.35
CA ASN A 59 34.95 -3.58 20.35
C ASN A 59 34.53 -4.21 19.01
N GLY A 60 35.50 -4.47 18.11
CA GLY A 60 35.26 -5.06 16.80
C GLY A 60 34.81 -4.08 15.72
N ARG A 61 34.57 -2.80 16.04
CA ARG A 61 34.27 -1.77 15.04
C ARG A 61 35.50 -1.53 14.15
N LYS A 62 35.28 -1.42 12.84
CA LYS A 62 36.32 -1.09 11.86
C LYS A 62 35.85 0.06 10.98
N TYR A 63 36.78 0.90 10.54
CA TYR A 63 36.51 1.92 9.52
C TYR A 63 37.68 2.00 8.55
N GLU A 64 37.36 2.09 7.26
CA GLU A 64 38.29 2.33 6.16
C GLU A 64 37.72 3.47 5.33
N GLY A 65 38.44 4.58 5.19
CA GLY A 65 37.89 5.67 4.41
C GLY A 65 38.65 6.96 4.52
N TYR A 66 37.99 8.03 4.09
CA TYR A 66 38.50 9.38 4.22
C TYR A 66 38.16 9.99 5.59
N TRP A 67 39.04 10.85 6.05
CA TRP A 67 38.97 11.56 7.32
C TRP A 67 39.18 13.05 7.08
N ASN A 68 38.46 13.87 7.83
CA ASN A 68 38.71 15.29 7.93
C ASN A 68 38.59 15.71 9.40
N GLU A 69 39.70 16.16 9.99
CA GLU A 69 39.75 16.67 11.38
C GLU A 69 39.08 15.73 12.39
N ASP A 70 39.56 14.48 12.45
CA ASP A 70 39.03 13.41 13.33
C ASP A 70 37.61 12.92 13.02
N GLN A 71 36.96 13.45 11.99
CA GLN A 71 35.63 13.01 11.55
C GLN A 71 35.74 12.19 10.28
N LYS A 72 34.92 11.14 10.16
CA LYS A 72 34.77 10.42 8.90
C LYS A 72 34.22 11.38 7.85
N HIS A 73 34.78 11.34 6.67
CA HIS A 73 34.41 12.22 5.57
C HIS A 73 34.54 11.46 4.26
N GLY A 74 33.95 11.97 3.18
CA GLY A 74 34.13 11.39 1.85
C GLY A 74 33.67 9.94 1.80
N TYR A 75 34.25 9.15 0.91
CA TYR A 75 33.86 7.75 0.75
C TYR A 75 34.50 6.84 1.81
N GLY A 76 33.77 5.86 2.33
CA GLY A 76 34.33 4.89 3.27
C GLY A 76 33.42 3.70 3.55
N TRP A 77 34.00 2.70 4.21
CA TRP A 77 33.35 1.50 4.72
C TRP A 77 33.50 1.43 6.23
N GLU A 78 32.45 0.96 6.90
CA GLU A 78 32.40 0.79 8.34
C GLU A 78 31.75 -0.55 8.70
N LEU A 79 32.44 -1.33 9.54
CA LEU A 79 31.86 -2.43 10.28
C LEU A 79 31.52 -1.95 11.69
N LEU A 80 30.26 -2.06 12.07
CA LEU A 80 29.76 -1.73 13.41
C LEU A 80 29.97 -2.93 14.36
N SER A 81 30.02 -2.65 15.66
CA SER A 81 30.23 -3.68 16.69
C SER A 81 29.12 -4.74 16.75
N ASN A 82 27.93 -4.42 16.25
CA ASN A 82 26.81 -5.37 16.14
C ASN A 82 26.87 -6.23 14.86
N GLY A 83 27.89 -6.08 14.01
CA GLY A 83 28.03 -6.78 12.74
C GLY A 83 27.36 -6.10 11.54
N SER A 84 26.60 -5.02 11.74
CA SER A 84 26.05 -4.22 10.65
C SER A 84 27.16 -3.46 9.93
N GLN A 85 26.96 -3.14 8.65
CA GLN A 85 27.96 -2.51 7.80
C GLN A 85 27.38 -1.32 7.06
N TYR A 86 28.19 -0.29 6.85
CA TYR A 86 27.88 0.81 5.94
C TYR A 86 29.01 0.99 4.94
N GLU A 87 28.67 1.17 3.68
CA GLU A 87 29.58 1.55 2.62
C GLU A 87 29.00 2.72 1.83
N GLY A 88 29.67 3.86 1.81
CA GLY A 88 29.16 5.03 1.12
C GLY A 88 29.85 6.32 1.53
N TYR A 89 29.20 7.43 1.21
CA TYR A 89 29.71 8.74 1.56
C TYR A 89 29.41 9.11 3.02
N TYR A 90 30.32 9.87 3.61
CA TYR A 90 30.25 10.44 4.95
C TYR A 90 30.45 11.95 4.88
N PHE A 91 29.74 12.67 5.74
CA PHE A 91 29.94 14.09 6.00
C PHE A 91 29.81 14.35 7.50
N HIS A 92 30.79 15.05 8.08
CA HIS A 92 30.89 15.28 9.53
C HIS A 92 30.64 14.03 10.41
N GLY A 93 31.27 12.92 10.03
CA GLY A 93 31.20 11.67 10.79
C GLY A 93 29.93 10.84 10.57
N LYS A 94 28.97 11.31 9.76
CA LYS A 94 27.67 10.66 9.53
C LYS A 94 27.49 10.23 8.07
N PRO A 95 26.75 9.14 7.79
CA PRO A 95 26.30 8.79 6.45
C PRO A 95 25.66 9.98 5.73
N HIS A 96 26.09 10.26 4.50
CA HIS A 96 25.60 11.37 3.69
C HIS A 96 25.76 11.02 2.21
N GLY A 97 24.93 11.56 1.31
CA GLY A 97 24.99 11.22 -0.11
C GLY A 97 24.59 9.77 -0.38
N LYS A 98 25.21 9.10 -1.36
CA LYS A 98 24.87 7.71 -1.70
C LYS A 98 25.57 6.72 -0.77
N GLY A 99 24.86 5.68 -0.37
CA GLY A 99 25.43 4.62 0.46
C GLY A 99 24.56 3.38 0.58
N LYS A 100 25.21 2.28 0.96
CA LYS A 100 24.63 0.98 1.26
C LYS A 100 24.82 0.66 2.74
N PHE A 101 23.73 0.39 3.43
CA PHE A 101 23.75 -0.12 4.80
C PHE A 101 23.22 -1.55 4.82
N ILE A 102 23.97 -2.47 5.43
CA ILE A 102 23.59 -3.86 5.62
C ILE A 102 23.42 -4.07 7.13
N TRP A 103 22.22 -4.41 7.56
CA TRP A 103 21.97 -4.77 8.95
C TRP A 103 22.51 -6.16 9.26
N ALA A 104 22.84 -6.41 10.52
CA ALA A 104 23.38 -7.70 10.97
C ALA A 104 22.43 -8.89 10.73
N ASN A 105 21.13 -8.64 10.59
CA ASN A 105 20.11 -9.64 10.22
C ASN A 105 20.11 -9.98 8.72
N GLY A 106 20.87 -9.27 7.88
CA GLY A 106 20.95 -9.46 6.43
C GLY A 106 20.04 -8.54 5.61
N GLU A 107 19.16 -7.75 6.25
CA GLU A 107 18.45 -6.69 5.56
C GLU A 107 19.43 -5.66 5.02
N TYR A 108 19.06 -4.91 3.99
CA TYR A 108 19.89 -3.81 3.53
C TYR A 108 19.11 -2.69 2.87
N TYR A 109 19.73 -1.52 2.86
CA TYR A 109 19.27 -0.33 2.19
C TYR A 109 20.37 0.19 1.27
N VAL A 110 20.01 0.54 0.04
CA VAL A 110 20.88 1.24 -0.92
C VAL A 110 20.15 2.49 -1.35
N GLY A 111 20.73 3.65 -1.14
CA GLY A 111 20.07 4.90 -1.53
C GLY A 111 20.79 6.13 -1.02
N GLU A 112 20.03 7.20 -0.93
CA GLU A 112 20.47 8.50 -0.48
C GLU A 112 20.36 8.66 1.05
N TRP A 113 21.33 9.37 1.61
CA TRP A 113 21.50 9.63 3.03
C TRP A 113 21.71 11.12 3.24
N ASN A 114 21.14 11.66 4.30
CA ASN A 114 21.40 13.02 4.72
C ASN A 114 21.71 13.02 6.22
N MET A 115 22.98 13.22 6.61
CA MET A 115 23.37 13.35 8.02
C MET A 115 22.92 12.17 8.91
N GLY A 116 23.01 10.95 8.38
CA GLY A 116 22.71 9.70 9.08
C GLY A 116 21.27 9.22 8.97
N ILE A 117 20.40 9.94 8.25
CA ILE A 117 19.02 9.53 7.98
C ILE A 117 18.84 9.21 6.48
N ARG A 118 18.01 8.22 6.17
CA ARG A 118 17.60 7.89 4.80
C ARG A 118 16.68 8.99 4.26
N GLU A 119 17.02 9.52 3.10
CA GLU A 119 16.38 10.66 2.45
C GLU A 119 16.43 10.45 0.92
N GLY A 120 15.58 11.08 0.12
CA GLY A 120 15.69 10.99 -1.35
C GLY A 120 15.26 9.65 -1.91
N GLN A 121 15.95 9.12 -2.94
CA GLN A 121 15.61 7.82 -3.53
C GLN A 121 16.36 6.67 -2.83
N GLY A 122 15.69 5.53 -2.70
CA GLY A 122 16.36 4.34 -2.17
C GLY A 122 15.57 3.05 -2.28
N ILE A 123 16.32 1.96 -2.16
CA ILE A 123 15.84 0.59 -2.18
C ILE A 123 16.11 -0.01 -0.81
N TRP A 124 15.08 -0.55 -0.18
CA TRP A 124 15.19 -1.38 1.01
C TRP A 124 14.80 -2.81 0.65
N CYS A 125 15.66 -3.78 0.97
CA CYS A 125 15.35 -5.20 0.90
C CYS A 125 15.29 -5.73 2.33
N GLY A 126 14.09 -6.10 2.75
CA GLY A 126 13.79 -6.69 4.05
C GLY A 126 14.03 -8.20 4.07
N LEU A 127 13.60 -8.82 5.16
CA LEU A 127 13.59 -10.29 5.27
C LEU A 127 12.45 -10.89 4.45
N ASN A 128 12.52 -12.20 4.18
CA ASN A 128 11.44 -12.98 3.55
C ASN A 128 10.94 -12.45 2.19
N GLY A 129 11.79 -11.73 1.45
CA GLY A 129 11.43 -11.16 0.15
C GLY A 129 10.64 -9.85 0.22
N GLU A 130 10.53 -9.24 1.41
CA GLU A 130 10.04 -7.86 1.51
C GLU A 130 10.98 -6.90 0.78
N TYR A 131 10.40 -5.94 0.06
CA TYR A 131 11.15 -5.04 -0.80
C TYR A 131 10.40 -3.73 -0.97
N TYR A 132 11.11 -2.61 -0.86
CA TYR A 132 10.61 -1.29 -1.20
C TYR A 132 11.60 -0.55 -2.11
N GLN A 133 11.11 0.07 -3.16
CA GLN A 133 11.85 1.03 -3.97
C GLN A 133 11.01 2.30 -4.14
N GLY A 134 11.55 3.44 -3.73
CA GLY A 134 10.85 4.71 -3.89
C GLY A 134 11.50 5.84 -3.10
N GLN A 135 10.69 6.86 -2.82
CA GLN A 135 11.12 8.03 -2.08
C GLN A 135 11.17 7.77 -0.56
N TRP A 136 12.11 8.45 0.10
CA TRP A 136 12.39 8.38 1.52
C TRP A 136 12.49 9.79 2.10
N LYS A 137 11.95 9.97 3.30
CA LYS A 137 12.09 11.20 4.07
C LYS A 137 12.17 10.86 5.55
N SER A 138 13.18 11.37 6.25
CA SER A 138 13.32 11.14 7.71
C SER A 138 13.24 9.65 8.10
N ASN A 139 13.91 8.77 7.34
CA ASN A 139 13.86 7.31 7.50
C ASN A 139 12.53 6.60 7.18
N GLN A 140 11.52 7.30 6.65
CA GLN A 140 10.23 6.73 6.32
C GLN A 140 10.03 6.63 4.80
N ALA A 141 9.39 5.57 4.34
CA ALA A 141 8.90 5.49 2.96
C ALA A 141 7.81 6.56 2.74
N THR A 142 7.97 7.36 1.70
CA THR A 142 7.05 8.44 1.35
C THR A 142 6.95 8.58 -0.16
N GLY A 143 6.01 9.39 -0.65
CA GLY A 143 5.83 9.68 -2.06
C GLY A 143 5.56 8.43 -2.89
N PHE A 144 5.89 8.46 -4.19
CA PHE A 144 5.63 7.33 -5.07
C PHE A 144 6.68 6.22 -4.90
N GLY A 145 6.23 4.96 -4.83
CA GLY A 145 7.10 3.80 -4.72
C GLY A 145 6.44 2.48 -5.08
N GLU A 146 7.26 1.44 -5.20
CA GLU A 146 6.88 0.05 -5.33
C GLU A 146 7.21 -0.70 -4.03
N TYR A 147 6.26 -1.46 -3.51
CA TYR A 147 6.40 -2.25 -2.28
C TYR A 147 5.91 -3.68 -2.50
N ILE A 148 6.75 -4.66 -2.16
CA ILE A 148 6.40 -6.08 -2.13
C ILE A 148 6.41 -6.54 -0.68
N GLN A 149 5.29 -7.11 -0.22
CA GLN A 149 5.15 -7.68 1.10
C GLN A 149 4.25 -8.91 1.06
N ASN A 150 4.73 -10.03 1.62
CA ASN A 150 3.98 -11.29 1.66
C ASN A 150 3.45 -11.75 0.29
N GLY A 151 4.18 -11.45 -0.79
CA GLY A 151 3.79 -11.74 -2.18
C GLY A 151 2.84 -10.73 -2.81
N ASN A 152 2.25 -9.81 -2.05
CA ASN A 152 1.47 -8.71 -2.60
C ASN A 152 2.40 -7.63 -3.13
N LYS A 153 2.08 -7.04 -4.28
CA LYS A 153 2.81 -5.93 -4.89
C LYS A 153 1.92 -4.69 -4.94
N TYR A 154 2.38 -3.61 -4.34
CA TYR A 154 1.74 -2.29 -4.42
C TYR A 154 2.63 -1.32 -5.17
N ILE A 155 2.04 -0.52 -6.05
CA ILE A 155 2.67 0.62 -6.72
C ILE A 155 1.77 1.84 -6.50
N GLY A 156 2.30 2.87 -5.87
CA GLY A 156 1.52 4.08 -5.60
C GLY A 156 2.17 4.98 -4.57
N ASN A 157 1.37 5.88 -4.02
CA ASN A 157 1.83 6.88 -3.08
C ASN A 157 1.87 6.35 -1.63
N PHE A 158 2.82 6.86 -0.85
CA PHE A 158 3.10 6.51 0.53
C PHE A 158 3.22 7.75 1.43
N ILE A 159 2.78 7.62 2.67
CA ILE A 159 3.08 8.55 3.78
C ILE A 159 3.41 7.69 4.98
N ASP A 160 4.61 7.86 5.54
CA ASP A 160 5.09 7.12 6.71
C ASP A 160 4.87 5.59 6.60
N TRP A 161 5.26 4.98 5.47
CA TRP A 161 5.02 3.57 5.11
C TRP A 161 3.58 3.17 4.78
N PHE A 162 2.59 4.02 5.06
CA PHE A 162 1.21 3.71 4.74
C PHE A 162 0.90 4.10 3.30
N LYS A 163 0.26 3.18 2.56
CA LYS A 163 -0.36 3.48 1.27
C LYS A 163 -1.34 4.63 1.44
N ASN A 164 -1.21 5.68 0.64
CA ASN A 164 -2.02 6.88 0.73
C ASN A 164 -2.17 7.50 -0.64
N GLY A 165 -3.34 8.06 -0.96
CA GLY A 165 -3.61 8.58 -2.32
C GLY A 165 -3.80 7.47 -3.34
N GLU A 166 -3.54 7.76 -4.61
CA GLU A 166 -3.72 6.78 -5.69
C GLU A 166 -2.64 5.70 -5.67
N GLY A 167 -3.07 4.46 -5.92
CA GLY A 167 -2.20 3.30 -6.05
C GLY A 167 -2.90 2.08 -6.66
N GLN A 168 -2.08 1.10 -7.02
CA GLN A 168 -2.48 -0.20 -7.53
C GLN A 168 -1.88 -1.30 -6.68
N GLU A 169 -2.66 -2.34 -6.38
CA GLU A 169 -2.20 -3.49 -5.62
C GLU A 169 -2.57 -4.78 -6.36
N LEU A 170 -1.58 -5.62 -6.59
CA LEU A 170 -1.72 -6.99 -7.03
C LEU A 170 -1.52 -7.89 -5.82
N PHE A 171 -2.56 -8.64 -5.48
CA PHE A 171 -2.54 -9.57 -4.37
C PHE A 171 -1.97 -10.93 -4.81
N ASN A 172 -1.34 -11.65 -3.88
CA ASN A 172 -0.75 -12.96 -4.16
C ASN A 172 -1.80 -14.02 -4.58
N ASN A 173 -3.09 -13.78 -4.32
CA ASN A 173 -4.19 -14.65 -4.77
C ASN A 173 -4.66 -14.33 -6.21
N GLY A 174 -4.05 -13.35 -6.88
CA GLY A 174 -4.41 -12.89 -8.23
C GLY A 174 -5.42 -11.75 -8.26
N ASP A 175 -6.01 -11.36 -7.11
CA ASP A 175 -6.88 -10.20 -7.06
C ASP A 175 -6.09 -8.92 -7.35
N ARG A 176 -6.79 -7.88 -7.84
CA ARG A 176 -6.20 -6.56 -8.11
C ARG A 176 -7.11 -5.47 -7.59
N TYR A 177 -6.54 -4.46 -6.94
CA TYR A 177 -7.22 -3.20 -6.65
C TYR A 177 -6.49 -2.04 -7.33
N GLN A 178 -7.23 -1.07 -7.84
CA GLN A 178 -6.71 0.22 -8.26
C GLN A 178 -7.62 1.34 -7.75
N GLY A 179 -7.04 2.35 -7.13
CA GLY A 179 -7.84 3.47 -6.63
C GLY A 179 -7.16 4.20 -5.48
N ASN A 180 -7.98 4.91 -4.72
CA ASN A 180 -7.50 5.71 -3.61
C ASN A 180 -7.30 4.87 -2.34
N TYR A 181 -6.27 5.23 -1.58
CA TYR A 181 -5.91 4.67 -0.28
C TYR A 181 -5.84 5.77 0.77
N LEU A 182 -6.17 5.42 2.01
CA LEU A 182 -5.92 6.24 3.19
C LEU A 182 -5.42 5.35 4.32
N ASN A 183 -4.23 5.66 4.85
CA ASN A 183 -3.60 4.93 5.95
C ASN A 183 -3.52 3.41 5.71
N GLY A 184 -3.19 2.99 4.49
CA GLY A 184 -3.02 1.59 4.12
C GLY A 184 -4.29 0.88 3.63
N LEU A 185 -5.47 1.50 3.70
CA LEU A 185 -6.74 0.88 3.34
C LEU A 185 -7.38 1.56 2.11
N PRO A 186 -8.09 0.82 1.24
CA PRO A 186 -8.95 1.40 0.21
C PRO A 186 -9.90 2.46 0.80
N HIS A 187 -9.89 3.65 0.21
CA HIS A 187 -10.68 4.78 0.67
C HIS A 187 -10.96 5.75 -0.47
N GLY A 188 -12.20 6.20 -0.66
CA GLY A 188 -12.59 6.98 -1.84
C GLY A 188 -12.93 6.07 -3.01
N TYR A 189 -12.84 6.58 -4.24
CA TYR A 189 -13.18 5.80 -5.42
C TYR A 189 -12.08 4.79 -5.78
N GLY A 190 -12.48 3.59 -6.21
CA GLY A 190 -11.59 2.55 -6.70
C GLY A 190 -12.30 1.43 -7.45
N GLU A 191 -11.49 0.55 -8.02
CA GLU A 191 -11.89 -0.63 -8.77
C GLU A 191 -11.19 -1.86 -8.20
N TYR A 192 -11.96 -2.91 -7.97
CA TYR A 192 -11.50 -4.19 -7.47
C TYR A 192 -11.81 -5.27 -8.50
N PHE A 193 -10.82 -6.07 -8.85
CA PHE A 193 -10.90 -7.18 -9.78
C PHE A 193 -10.54 -8.44 -9.01
N TRP A 194 -11.48 -9.36 -8.91
CA TRP A 194 -11.22 -10.66 -8.31
C TRP A 194 -10.61 -11.58 -9.35
N ASN A 195 -9.70 -12.46 -8.94
CA ASN A 195 -9.15 -13.51 -9.80
C ASN A 195 -10.23 -14.47 -10.34
N SER A 196 -11.42 -14.48 -9.73
CA SER A 196 -12.59 -15.20 -10.22
C SER A 196 -13.23 -14.59 -11.48
N GLY A 197 -12.80 -13.40 -11.91
CA GLY A 197 -13.39 -12.63 -13.01
C GLY A 197 -14.45 -11.61 -12.57
N ALA A 198 -14.87 -11.63 -11.30
CA ALA A 198 -15.76 -10.60 -10.78
C ALA A 198 -15.05 -9.25 -10.72
N GLN A 199 -15.82 -8.17 -10.78
CA GLN A 199 -15.30 -6.80 -10.69
C GLN A 199 -16.27 -5.88 -9.94
N PHE A 200 -15.70 -4.89 -9.27
CA PHE A 200 -16.42 -3.85 -8.56
C PHE A 200 -15.80 -2.50 -8.85
N GLN A 201 -16.62 -1.50 -9.11
CA GLN A 201 -16.22 -0.12 -9.30
C GLN A 201 -17.12 0.76 -8.44
N GLY A 202 -16.54 1.54 -7.54
CA GLY A 202 -17.33 2.38 -6.63
C GLY A 202 -16.52 2.96 -5.50
N TYR A 203 -17.21 3.41 -4.44
CA TYR A 203 -16.56 4.03 -3.29
C TYR A 203 -16.22 3.01 -2.20
N PHE A 204 -15.12 3.27 -1.51
CA PHE A 204 -14.62 2.54 -0.36
C PHE A 204 -14.47 3.48 0.84
N ARG A 205 -14.67 2.95 2.04
CA ARG A 205 -14.38 3.63 3.29
C ARG A 205 -13.83 2.62 4.28
N GLU A 206 -12.59 2.85 4.72
CA GLU A 206 -11.88 1.96 5.65
C GLU A 206 -11.77 0.52 5.11
N GLY A 207 -11.56 0.37 3.80
CA GLY A 207 -11.43 -0.93 3.13
C GLY A 207 -12.74 -1.59 2.72
N LEU A 208 -13.90 -1.08 3.15
CA LEU A 208 -15.21 -1.65 2.85
C LEU A 208 -15.92 -0.86 1.75
N ARG A 209 -16.66 -1.54 0.86
CA ARG A 209 -17.49 -0.89 -0.15
C ARG A 209 -18.58 -0.05 0.53
N CYS A 210 -18.78 1.16 0.02
CA CYS A 210 -19.77 2.11 0.53
C CYS A 210 -20.29 2.99 -0.61
N GLY A 211 -21.39 3.72 -0.37
CA GLY A 211 -21.94 4.66 -1.35
C GLY A 211 -22.30 3.97 -2.66
N LYS A 212 -22.24 4.72 -3.77
CA LYS A 212 -22.59 4.18 -5.09
C LYS A 212 -21.50 3.23 -5.60
N GLY A 213 -21.92 2.12 -6.20
CA GLY A 213 -21.01 1.21 -6.87
C GLY A 213 -21.71 0.29 -7.88
N ILE A 214 -20.90 -0.31 -8.73
CA ILE A 214 -21.29 -1.29 -9.75
C ILE A 214 -20.48 -2.55 -9.49
N TRP A 215 -21.17 -3.68 -9.29
CA TRP A 215 -20.57 -5.01 -9.21
C TRP A 215 -21.00 -5.83 -10.42
N ARG A 216 -20.08 -6.57 -11.01
CA ARG A 216 -20.34 -7.57 -12.05
C ARG A 216 -19.70 -8.89 -11.66
N ARG A 217 -20.41 -10.00 -11.89
CA ARG A 217 -19.92 -11.35 -11.57
C ARG A 217 -18.80 -11.83 -12.51
N SER A 218 -18.83 -11.40 -13.76
CA SER A 218 -17.82 -11.68 -14.79
C SER A 218 -17.64 -10.46 -15.71
N GLU A 219 -16.56 -10.44 -16.48
CA GLU A 219 -16.40 -9.53 -17.64
C GLU A 219 -17.24 -9.99 -18.83
N GLU A 220 -17.54 -11.29 -18.90
CA GLU A 220 -18.37 -11.88 -19.95
C GLU A 220 -19.82 -11.43 -19.82
N SER A 221 -20.47 -11.19 -20.96
CA SER A 221 -21.89 -10.85 -21.03
C SER A 221 -22.69 -11.99 -21.68
N PRO A 222 -23.89 -12.32 -21.18
CA PRO A 222 -24.56 -11.71 -20.02
C PRO A 222 -23.99 -12.19 -18.68
N THR A 223 -23.99 -11.30 -17.67
CA THR A 223 -23.52 -11.58 -16.30
C THR A 223 -24.48 -10.99 -15.28
N ASP A 224 -24.51 -11.58 -14.08
CA ASP A 224 -25.12 -10.93 -12.93
C ASP A 224 -24.41 -9.59 -12.67
N CYS A 225 -25.19 -8.54 -12.46
CA CYS A 225 -24.74 -7.18 -12.26
C CYS A 225 -25.60 -6.49 -11.19
N TYR A 226 -24.97 -5.75 -10.29
CA TYR A 226 -25.66 -4.85 -9.38
C TYR A 226 -25.12 -3.44 -9.54
N GLN A 227 -26.01 -2.47 -9.64
CA GLN A 227 -25.68 -1.05 -9.59
C GLN A 227 -26.54 -0.39 -8.52
N GLY A 228 -25.91 0.15 -7.48
CA GLY A 228 -26.66 0.77 -6.40
C GLY A 228 -25.79 1.21 -5.24
N ASN A 229 -26.44 1.46 -4.11
CA ASN A 229 -25.76 1.89 -2.90
C ASN A 229 -25.25 0.69 -2.07
N TYR A 230 -24.15 0.92 -1.36
CA TYR A 230 -23.48 0.01 -0.46
C TYR A 230 -23.25 0.66 0.91
N GLU A 231 -23.27 -0.15 1.96
CA GLU A 231 -22.84 0.23 3.30
C GLU A 231 -22.17 -0.97 3.97
N GLY A 232 -20.88 -0.83 4.32
CA GLY A 232 -20.12 -1.87 4.98
C GLY A 232 -20.09 -3.18 4.19
N ASP A 233 -19.75 -3.11 2.90
CA ASP A 233 -19.75 -4.22 1.94
C ASP A 233 -21.10 -4.83 1.57
N LYS A 234 -22.20 -4.36 2.14
CA LYS A 234 -23.54 -4.88 1.85
C LYS A 234 -24.33 -3.91 0.98
N LYS A 235 -25.14 -4.43 0.05
CA LYS A 235 -26.11 -3.62 -0.70
C LYS A 235 -27.10 -3.01 0.29
N ASN A 236 -27.25 -1.69 0.24
CA ASN A 236 -28.14 -0.94 1.12
C ASN A 236 -28.71 0.25 0.36
N GLY A 237 -29.97 0.60 0.60
CA GLY A 237 -30.68 1.65 -0.14
C GLY A 237 -31.09 1.20 -1.55
N TYR A 238 -31.39 2.16 -2.42
CA TYR A 238 -31.86 1.84 -3.77
C TYR A 238 -30.76 1.24 -4.67
N GLY A 239 -31.12 0.22 -5.44
CA GLY A 239 -30.26 -0.38 -6.44
C GLY A 239 -31.01 -1.14 -7.52
N VAL A 240 -30.29 -1.48 -8.58
CA VAL A 240 -30.74 -2.29 -9.71
C VAL A 240 -29.88 -3.55 -9.78
N TYR A 241 -30.51 -4.70 -9.72
CA TYR A 241 -29.86 -6.00 -9.90
C TYR A 241 -30.34 -6.63 -11.20
N LYS A 242 -29.43 -6.93 -12.12
CA LYS A 242 -29.69 -7.65 -13.36
C LYS A 242 -29.08 -9.03 -13.27
N TRP A 243 -29.86 -10.06 -13.54
CA TRP A 243 -29.38 -11.44 -13.61
C TRP A 243 -28.96 -11.78 -15.03
N ALA A 244 -28.00 -12.71 -15.16
CA ALA A 244 -27.55 -13.17 -16.48
C ALA A 244 -28.66 -13.80 -17.32
N ASN A 245 -29.71 -14.34 -16.68
CA ASN A 245 -30.88 -14.90 -17.35
C ASN A 245 -31.84 -13.85 -17.92
N GLY A 246 -31.57 -12.55 -17.74
CA GLY A 246 -32.41 -11.45 -18.21
C GLY A 246 -33.41 -10.90 -17.19
N ASN A 247 -33.55 -11.53 -16.01
CA ASN A 247 -34.36 -10.93 -14.94
C ASN A 247 -33.71 -9.63 -14.46
N GLU A 248 -34.52 -8.73 -13.90
CA GLU A 248 -34.07 -7.47 -13.33
C GLU A 248 -34.90 -7.10 -12.09
N TYR A 249 -34.26 -6.60 -11.04
CA TYR A 249 -34.93 -6.03 -9.86
C TYR A 249 -34.47 -4.60 -9.66
N ARG A 250 -35.42 -3.70 -9.44
CA ARG A 250 -35.20 -2.29 -9.17
C ARG A 250 -35.90 -1.93 -7.87
N GLY A 251 -35.18 -1.59 -6.81
CA GLY A 251 -35.82 -1.30 -5.53
C GLY A 251 -34.86 -1.09 -4.37
N GLN A 252 -35.41 -1.02 -3.16
CA GLN A 252 -34.58 -0.88 -1.97
C GLN A 252 -33.91 -2.21 -1.59
N PHE A 253 -32.75 -2.08 -0.95
CA PHE A 253 -31.98 -3.15 -0.34
C PHE A 253 -31.67 -2.81 1.11
N ILE A 254 -31.65 -3.83 1.97
CA ILE A 254 -31.09 -3.75 3.31
C ILE A 254 -30.24 -4.99 3.56
N ASN A 255 -28.97 -4.80 3.90
CA ASN A 255 -28.02 -5.89 4.18
C ASN A 255 -28.04 -7.01 3.10
N ASP A 256 -27.93 -6.63 1.82
CA ASP A 256 -27.99 -7.51 0.63
C ASP A 256 -29.37 -8.06 0.24
N TYR A 257 -30.39 -7.92 1.10
CA TYR A 257 -31.74 -8.39 0.81
C TYR A 257 -32.56 -7.30 0.12
N LYS A 258 -33.37 -7.70 -0.87
CA LYS A 258 -34.44 -6.84 -1.41
C LYS A 258 -35.38 -6.46 -0.26
N HIS A 259 -35.66 -5.18 -0.13
CA HIS A 259 -36.47 -4.62 0.93
C HIS A 259 -37.31 -3.45 0.41
N GLY A 260 -38.29 -2.98 1.19
CA GLY A 260 -39.12 -1.83 0.84
C GLY A 260 -39.82 -1.99 -0.52
N TYR A 261 -40.18 -0.88 -1.15
CA TYR A 261 -40.77 -0.92 -2.48
C TYR A 261 -39.75 -1.34 -3.55
N GLY A 262 -40.17 -2.23 -4.45
CA GLY A 262 -39.37 -2.67 -5.58
C GLY A 262 -40.19 -3.30 -6.71
N GLU A 263 -39.60 -3.28 -7.90
CA GLU A 263 -40.10 -3.84 -9.15
C GLU A 263 -39.20 -5.00 -9.58
N MET A 264 -39.79 -6.18 -9.80
CA MET A 264 -39.14 -7.33 -10.42
C MET A 264 -39.65 -7.49 -11.85
N ILE A 265 -38.74 -7.54 -12.81
CA ILE A 265 -38.97 -7.75 -14.23
C ILE A 265 -38.37 -9.11 -14.57
N TYR A 266 -39.20 -10.04 -15.03
CA TYR A 266 -38.77 -11.38 -15.41
C TYR A 266 -38.45 -11.43 -16.90
N PHE A 267 -37.59 -12.39 -17.28
CA PHE A 267 -37.13 -12.55 -18.67
C PHE A 267 -38.26 -12.83 -19.67
N ASP A 268 -39.40 -13.35 -19.20
CA ASP A 268 -40.62 -13.59 -19.96
C ASP A 268 -41.46 -12.33 -20.17
N GLY A 269 -41.06 -11.19 -19.58
CA GLY A 269 -41.75 -9.91 -19.64
C GLY A 269 -42.74 -9.69 -18.49
N GLN A 270 -42.89 -10.64 -17.55
CA GLN A 270 -43.72 -10.43 -16.37
C GLN A 270 -43.09 -9.35 -15.47
N VAL A 271 -43.91 -8.43 -14.94
CA VAL A 271 -43.48 -7.40 -13.99
C VAL A 271 -44.29 -7.53 -12.71
N VAL A 272 -43.60 -7.60 -11.57
CA VAL A 272 -44.19 -7.65 -10.22
C VAL A 272 -43.70 -6.45 -9.42
N GLN A 273 -44.63 -5.57 -9.04
CA GLN A 273 -44.35 -4.40 -8.20
C GLN A 273 -44.97 -4.57 -6.81
N GLY A 274 -44.21 -4.26 -5.76
CA GLY A 274 -44.70 -4.43 -4.39
C GLY A 274 -43.69 -4.08 -3.31
N ASN A 275 -44.08 -4.29 -2.06
CA ASN A 275 -43.17 -4.20 -0.91
C ASN A 275 -42.49 -5.55 -0.68
N TRP A 276 -41.19 -5.49 -0.37
CA TRP A 276 -40.31 -6.61 -0.15
C TRP A 276 -39.78 -6.59 1.29
N GLU A 277 -39.69 -7.76 1.92
CA GLU A 277 -39.00 -7.95 3.19
C GLU A 277 -38.10 -9.18 3.12
N PHE A 278 -36.83 -8.99 3.48
CA PHE A 278 -35.81 -10.05 3.49
C PHE A 278 -35.78 -10.90 2.21
N GLY A 279 -35.92 -10.25 1.05
CA GLY A 279 -35.86 -10.91 -0.25
C GLY A 279 -37.20 -11.46 -0.78
N LYS A 280 -38.28 -11.43 0.02
CA LYS A 280 -39.61 -11.94 -0.34
C LYS A 280 -40.59 -10.79 -0.56
N VAL A 281 -41.52 -10.96 -1.51
CA VAL A 281 -42.62 -10.02 -1.69
C VAL A 281 -43.64 -10.22 -0.56
N VAL A 282 -44.02 -9.13 0.11
CA VAL A 282 -44.97 -9.14 1.24
C VAL A 282 -46.29 -8.48 0.86
N SER A 283 -46.27 -7.49 -0.04
CA SER A 283 -47.50 -6.92 -0.60
C SER A 283 -47.34 -6.65 -2.09
N GLN A 284 -48.04 -7.43 -2.92
CA GLN A 284 -48.04 -7.27 -4.37
C GLN A 284 -49.10 -6.24 -4.77
N ILE A 285 -48.66 -5.15 -5.38
CA ILE A 285 -49.51 -4.01 -5.74
C ILE A 285 -49.97 -4.13 -7.20
N ARG A 286 -49.08 -4.59 -8.08
CA ARG A 286 -49.34 -4.68 -9.52
C ARG A 286 -48.61 -5.87 -10.14
N THR A 287 -49.30 -6.54 -11.05
CA THR A 287 -48.73 -7.56 -11.93
C THR A 287 -49.00 -7.17 -13.37
N GLN A 288 -47.96 -7.10 -14.19
CA GLN A 288 -48.12 -7.01 -15.63
C GLN A 288 -47.60 -8.30 -16.28
N SER A 289 -48.38 -8.91 -17.16
CA SER A 289 -47.94 -10.07 -17.95
C SER A 289 -48.13 -9.78 -19.44
N VAL A 290 -47.33 -10.46 -20.26
CA VAL A 290 -47.32 -10.29 -21.71
C VAL A 290 -47.67 -11.61 -22.38
N GLU A 291 -48.83 -11.68 -23.00
CA GLU A 291 -49.24 -12.83 -23.81
C GLU A 291 -48.91 -12.58 -25.29
N LYS A 292 -48.20 -13.52 -25.92
CA LYS A 292 -48.00 -13.54 -27.38
C LYS A 292 -49.11 -14.36 -28.01
N ILE A 293 -50.06 -13.70 -28.67
CA ILE A 293 -51.16 -14.35 -29.39
C ILE A 293 -50.71 -14.55 -30.84
N LYS A 294 -50.65 -15.79 -31.30
CA LYS A 294 -50.31 -16.13 -32.70
C LYS A 294 -51.61 -16.20 -33.51
N ASN A 295 -51.80 -15.28 -34.44
CA ASN A 295 -52.91 -15.30 -35.41
C ASN A 295 -52.33 -15.36 -36.82
N ASP A 296 -52.70 -16.37 -37.61
CA ASP A 296 -52.44 -16.57 -39.05
C ASP A 296 -51.44 -15.60 -39.71
N ASN A 297 -50.16 -15.76 -39.32
CA ASN A 297 -48.94 -15.06 -39.80
C ASN A 297 -48.50 -13.76 -39.10
N ASN A 298 -49.13 -13.35 -37.99
CA ASN A 298 -48.68 -12.22 -37.15
C ASN A 298 -48.72 -12.56 -35.64
N TYR A 299 -47.81 -11.96 -34.86
CA TYR A 299 -47.85 -11.98 -33.40
C TYR A 299 -48.52 -10.70 -32.90
N GLN A 300 -49.59 -10.82 -32.10
CA GLN A 300 -50.12 -9.72 -31.30
C GLN A 300 -49.59 -9.82 -29.86
N ILE A 301 -49.15 -8.70 -29.30
CA ILE A 301 -48.70 -8.58 -27.92
C ILE A 301 -49.86 -8.03 -27.10
N LYS A 302 -50.40 -8.84 -26.18
CA LYS A 302 -51.42 -8.40 -25.23
C LYS A 302 -50.76 -8.17 -23.87
N VAL A 303 -50.80 -6.94 -23.38
CA VAL A 303 -50.37 -6.59 -22.01
C VAL A 303 -51.59 -6.74 -21.09
N ILE A 304 -51.48 -7.61 -20.09
CA ILE A 304 -52.49 -7.80 -19.04
C ILE A 304 -51.97 -7.12 -17.79
N ASP A 305 -52.75 -6.19 -17.23
CA ASP A 305 -52.39 -5.41 -16.03
C ASP A 305 -53.40 -5.71 -14.92
N GLU A 306 -52.96 -6.40 -13.87
CA GLU A 306 -53.77 -6.76 -12.72
C GLU A 306 -53.35 -5.91 -11.51
N LEU A 307 -54.24 -4.98 -11.13
CA LEU A 307 -54.14 -4.23 -9.87
C LEU A 307 -54.78 -5.05 -8.75
N ASN A 308 -53.98 -5.51 -7.80
CA ASN A 308 -54.48 -6.29 -6.68
C ASN A 308 -55.13 -5.36 -5.64
N GLN A 309 -56.45 -5.47 -5.46
CA GLN A 309 -57.22 -4.65 -4.48
C GLN A 309 -56.94 -5.00 -3.00
N MET A 310 -56.12 -5.99 -2.69
CA MET A 310 -55.95 -6.55 -1.32
C MET A 310 -54.84 -5.89 -0.46
N ALA A 311 -54.54 -4.61 -0.66
CA ALA A 311 -53.52 -3.92 0.14
C ALA A 311 -54.08 -2.79 1.01
N VAL A 312 -55.13 -3.03 1.83
CA VAL A 312 -55.51 -2.09 2.89
C VAL A 312 -56.14 -2.81 4.09
N ASN A 313 -55.41 -2.87 5.21
CA ASN A 313 -55.99 -2.52 6.52
C ASN A 313 -54.89 -2.25 7.54
N THR A 314 -54.44 -1.00 7.63
CA THR A 314 -54.05 -0.29 8.88
C THR A 314 -53.66 1.16 8.57
N ASN A 315 -53.86 2.03 9.55
CA ASN A 315 -53.88 3.51 9.49
C ASN A 315 -52.57 4.23 9.08
N GLU A 316 -51.57 3.56 8.52
CA GLU A 316 -50.28 4.17 8.15
C GLU A 316 -50.31 4.90 6.79
N ASN A 317 -51.39 4.73 6.02
CA ASN A 317 -51.51 5.25 4.64
C ASN A 317 -51.65 6.77 4.50
N ARG A 318 -51.74 7.54 5.59
CA ARG A 318 -51.66 9.01 5.47
C ARG A 318 -50.23 9.52 5.20
N ILE A 319 -49.21 8.71 5.49
CA ILE A 319 -47.80 9.09 5.32
C ILE A 319 -47.29 8.67 3.94
N VAL A 320 -47.66 7.47 3.46
CA VAL A 320 -47.17 6.90 2.19
C VAL A 320 -47.71 7.66 0.96
N LEU A 321 -48.99 8.05 0.97
CA LEU A 321 -49.57 8.83 -0.13
C LEU A 321 -48.92 10.21 -0.26
N LYS A 322 -48.57 10.85 0.87
CA LYS A 322 -47.87 12.15 0.90
C LYS A 322 -46.46 12.08 0.28
N ILE A 323 -45.73 10.98 0.50
CA ILE A 323 -44.39 10.80 -0.10
C ILE A 323 -44.49 10.60 -1.63
N SER A 324 -45.53 9.90 -2.09
CA SER A 324 -45.77 9.69 -3.53
C SER A 324 -46.16 10.97 -4.29
N GLU A 325 -46.84 11.92 -3.63
CA GLU A 325 -47.16 13.23 -4.22
C GLU A 325 -45.94 14.17 -4.25
N VAL A 326 -45.10 14.13 -3.22
CA VAL A 326 -43.85 14.92 -3.19
C VAL A 326 -42.85 14.43 -4.26
N ALA A 327 -42.79 13.12 -4.54
CA ALA A 327 -41.97 12.57 -5.62
C ALA A 327 -42.52 12.88 -7.04
N LYS A 328 -43.81 13.21 -7.17
CA LYS A 328 -44.43 13.67 -8.42
C LYS A 328 -44.20 15.17 -8.69
N GLN A 329 -43.75 15.94 -7.71
CA GLN A 329 -43.42 17.37 -7.89
C GLN A 329 -41.99 17.64 -8.37
N SER A 330 -41.12 16.63 -8.49
CA SER A 330 -39.82 16.78 -9.16
C SER A 330 -39.91 16.42 -10.65
N ASN A 331 -40.64 17.23 -11.41
CA ASN A 331 -40.48 17.30 -12.87
C ASN A 331 -39.13 17.99 -13.18
N ILE A 332 -38.09 17.20 -13.43
CA ILE A 332 -36.90 17.67 -14.16
C ILE A 332 -36.99 17.12 -15.57
N GLN A 333 -37.41 17.97 -16.50
CA GLN A 333 -37.25 17.72 -17.93
C GLN A 333 -35.78 17.94 -18.30
N TYR A 334 -35.18 16.98 -19.03
CA TYR A 334 -34.01 17.25 -19.84
C TYR A 334 -34.43 17.25 -21.31
N THR A 335 -34.31 18.39 -21.97
CA THR A 335 -34.20 18.47 -23.43
C THR A 335 -32.72 18.58 -23.79
N SER A 336 -32.30 17.75 -24.74
CA SER A 336 -30.95 17.72 -25.27
C SER A 336 -30.68 18.94 -26.17
N ASN A 337 -29.59 19.65 -25.88
CA ASN A 337 -28.61 20.21 -26.83
C ASN A 337 -28.06 21.54 -26.32
N ASN A 338 -26.82 21.53 -25.81
CA ASN A 338 -25.76 22.40 -26.26
C ASN A 338 -24.43 22.05 -25.57
N LYS A 339 -23.36 22.01 -26.37
CA LYS A 339 -21.97 22.01 -25.90
C LYS A 339 -21.71 23.35 -25.23
N GLU A 340 -21.40 23.35 -23.94
CA GLU A 340 -20.50 24.34 -23.33
C GLU A 340 -20.01 23.85 -21.95
N LYS A 341 -18.72 24.06 -21.69
CA LYS A 341 -18.03 23.82 -20.41
C LYS A 341 -18.63 24.71 -19.33
N VAL A 342 -19.07 24.18 -18.18
CA VAL A 342 -19.04 24.93 -16.91
C VAL A 342 -18.74 24.02 -15.71
N ASN A 343 -17.91 24.59 -14.86
CA ASN A 343 -17.32 24.15 -13.60
C ASN A 343 -18.27 23.61 -12.53
N TYR A 344 -17.68 22.81 -11.64
CA TYR A 344 -18.17 22.41 -10.33
C TYR A 344 -18.75 23.59 -9.54
N LEU A 345 -20.02 23.49 -9.17
CA LEU A 345 -20.62 24.25 -8.08
C LEU A 345 -21.27 23.28 -7.08
N ASN A 346 -20.74 23.33 -5.85
CA ASN A 346 -21.37 22.81 -4.63
C ASN A 346 -22.83 23.29 -4.53
N PRO A 347 -23.72 22.49 -3.92
CA PRO A 347 -24.51 23.09 -2.84
C PRO A 347 -24.75 22.19 -1.61
N LEU A 348 -24.56 22.83 -0.44
CA LEU A 348 -25.41 22.81 0.78
C LEU A 348 -25.53 21.46 1.51
N ILE A 349 -24.73 21.20 2.54
CA ILE A 349 -24.86 21.66 3.95
C ILE A 349 -26.32 21.61 4.43
N TYR A 350 -26.65 20.54 5.18
CA TYR A 350 -27.65 20.60 6.24
C TYR A 350 -26.93 20.60 7.58
N GLU A 351 -27.09 21.71 8.31
CA GLU A 351 -26.68 21.87 9.69
C GLU A 351 -27.35 20.81 10.58
N ASN A 352 -26.58 20.21 11.50
CA ASN A 352 -27.13 19.78 12.77
C ASN A 352 -26.28 20.34 13.90
N LYS A 353 -27.00 20.86 14.89
CA LYS A 353 -26.55 21.73 15.98
C LYS A 353 -25.32 21.21 16.74
N LYS A 354 -24.45 22.18 17.03
CA LYS A 354 -23.32 22.18 17.96
C LYS A 354 -23.59 21.36 19.24
N TYR A 355 -22.75 20.37 19.49
CA TYR A 355 -22.16 20.19 20.82
C TYR A 355 -20.69 20.64 20.72
N SER A 356 -20.40 21.73 21.40
CA SER A 356 -19.08 22.34 21.55
C SER A 356 -18.16 21.43 22.36
N ILE A 357 -17.00 21.07 21.79
CA ILE A 357 -15.83 20.63 22.55
C ILE A 357 -14.64 21.44 22.03
N ASN A 358 -14.10 22.29 22.92
CA ASN A 358 -12.87 23.04 22.71
C ASN A 358 -11.72 22.09 22.35
N SER A 359 -11.00 22.43 21.30
CA SER A 359 -9.76 21.79 20.87
C SER A 359 -8.64 22.09 21.86
N ASN A 360 -8.06 21.03 22.43
CA ASN A 360 -6.72 21.04 23.02
C ASN A 360 -5.78 20.17 22.16
N PRO A 361 -4.49 20.52 21.95
CA PRO A 361 -3.62 19.88 20.94
C PRO A 361 -3.10 18.46 21.27
N SER A 362 -3.72 17.73 22.20
CA SER A 362 -3.23 16.44 22.70
C SER A 362 -3.92 15.21 22.08
N THR A 363 -4.85 15.37 21.13
CA THR A 363 -5.69 14.29 20.60
C THR A 363 -5.20 13.62 19.32
N GLN A 364 -4.14 14.11 18.67
CA GLN A 364 -3.55 13.43 17.50
C GLN A 364 -2.76 12.16 17.86
N GLN A 365 -2.35 11.98 19.12
CA GLN A 365 -1.67 10.75 19.57
C GLN A 365 -2.65 9.62 19.92
N SER A 366 -3.87 9.92 20.40
CA SER A 366 -4.80 8.87 20.88
C SER A 366 -5.50 8.11 19.74
N ASN A 367 -5.76 8.78 18.60
CA ASN A 367 -6.30 8.12 17.40
C ASN A 367 -5.25 7.23 16.70
N ARG A 368 -3.96 7.57 16.80
CA ARG A 368 -2.84 6.76 16.31
C ARG A 368 -2.75 5.44 17.09
N THR A 369 -2.88 5.49 18.41
CA THR A 369 -2.86 4.30 19.29
C THR A 369 -4.10 3.42 19.10
N LYS A 370 -5.29 4.00 18.91
CA LYS A 370 -6.52 3.22 18.66
C LYS A 370 -6.50 2.47 17.32
N ASN A 371 -5.95 3.08 16.26
CA ASN A 371 -5.80 2.42 14.97
C ASN A 371 -4.71 1.33 14.99
N LEU A 372 -3.61 1.55 15.73
CA LEU A 372 -2.59 0.52 15.99
C LEU A 372 -3.15 -0.70 16.76
N ILE A 373 -4.06 -0.48 17.72
CA ILE A 373 -4.72 -1.56 18.47
C ILE A 373 -5.65 -2.38 17.56
N ARG A 374 -6.40 -1.74 16.66
CA ARG A 374 -7.33 -2.40 15.74
C ARG A 374 -6.61 -3.21 14.65
N ILE A 375 -5.51 -2.68 14.11
CA ILE A 375 -4.66 -3.40 13.16
C ILE A 375 -4.01 -4.62 13.82
N LYS A 376 -3.56 -4.50 15.08
CA LYS A 376 -3.01 -5.62 15.87
C LYS A 376 -4.05 -6.70 16.17
N GLN A 377 -5.32 -6.35 16.38
CA GLN A 377 -6.40 -7.35 16.57
C GLN A 377 -6.68 -8.16 15.30
N TYR A 378 -6.69 -7.51 14.13
CA TYR A 378 -6.88 -8.20 12.84
C TYR A 378 -5.72 -9.13 12.46
N THR A 379 -4.49 -8.81 12.88
CA THR A 379 -3.32 -9.69 12.70
C THR A 379 -3.33 -10.87 13.67
N LYS A 380 -3.72 -10.63 14.94
CA LYS A 380 -3.81 -11.69 15.98
C LYS A 380 -4.86 -12.75 15.67
N GLU A 381 -6.02 -12.38 15.12
CA GLU A 381 -7.09 -13.33 14.76
C GLU A 381 -6.69 -14.25 13.59
N ARG A 382 -5.76 -13.83 12.72
CA ARG A 382 -5.16 -14.70 11.71
C ARG A 382 -4.07 -15.63 12.28
N GLU A 383 -3.29 -15.16 13.24
CA GLU A 383 -2.19 -15.94 13.86
C GLU A 383 -2.67 -17.02 14.84
N LEU A 384 -3.83 -16.85 15.48
CA LEU A 384 -4.42 -17.83 16.41
C LEU A 384 -4.93 -19.12 15.74
N SER A 385 -4.88 -19.23 14.41
CA SER A 385 -5.23 -20.45 13.68
C SER A 385 -4.04 -21.38 13.39
N LYS A 386 -2.79 -20.97 13.72
CA LYS A 386 -1.58 -21.77 13.47
C LYS A 386 -0.49 -21.53 14.51
N SER A 387 -0.65 -22.09 15.70
CA SER A 387 0.45 -22.38 16.63
C SER A 387 -0.08 -23.35 17.69
N GLN A 388 0.65 -24.29 18.27
CA GLN A 388 2.00 -24.86 18.11
C GLN A 388 2.07 -25.95 19.20
N GLU A 389 2.88 -26.98 19.04
CA GLU A 389 3.58 -27.58 20.17
C GLU A 389 5.10 -27.48 19.96
N CYS A 390 5.74 -26.74 20.89
CA CYS A 390 7.00 -27.04 21.61
C CYS A 390 8.37 -27.07 20.84
N PRO A 391 9.55 -27.09 21.52
CA PRO A 391 10.23 -25.88 22.01
C PRO A 391 11.79 -25.83 21.83
N LYS A 392 12.39 -24.68 22.22
CA LYS A 392 13.78 -24.42 22.71
C LYS A 392 15.02 -24.38 21.76
N VAL A 393 15.71 -23.22 21.87
CA VAL A 393 17.15 -22.88 21.83
C VAL A 393 18.02 -23.45 20.69
N PHE A 394 18.49 -22.59 19.77
CA PHE A 394 19.61 -22.90 18.88
C PHE A 394 20.61 -21.73 18.69
N LYS A 395 21.90 -22.10 18.69
CA LYS A 395 23.12 -21.35 18.38
C LYS A 395 23.16 -20.94 16.88
N PRO A 396 24.02 -19.99 16.45
CA PRO A 396 24.01 -19.47 15.09
C PRO A 396 24.36 -20.55 14.04
N VAL A 397 23.58 -20.58 12.96
CA VAL A 397 23.67 -21.54 11.84
C VAL A 397 24.24 -20.82 10.60
N PRO A 398 25.08 -21.46 9.76
CA PRO A 398 25.66 -20.84 8.56
C PRO A 398 24.62 -20.59 7.45
N GLN A 399 24.89 -19.59 6.60
CA GLN A 399 24.04 -19.15 5.49
C GLN A 399 23.66 -20.30 4.54
N THR A 400 22.36 -20.49 4.28
CA THR A 400 21.84 -21.52 3.36
C THR A 400 21.61 -20.97 1.95
N GLU A 401 21.64 -21.85 0.94
CA GLU A 401 21.49 -21.54 -0.49
C GLU A 401 20.21 -20.76 -0.85
N ARG A 402 19.18 -20.78 0.00
CA ARG A 402 17.96 -19.96 -0.16
C ARG A 402 18.24 -18.45 -0.16
N GLN A 403 19.25 -17.99 0.58
CA GLN A 403 19.67 -16.57 0.57
C GLN A 403 20.33 -16.16 -0.76
N LYS A 404 20.98 -17.10 -1.46
CA LYS A 404 21.62 -16.85 -2.77
C LYS A 404 20.62 -16.66 -3.91
N THR A 405 19.43 -17.26 -3.82
CA THR A 405 18.36 -17.08 -4.82
C THR A 405 17.52 -15.83 -4.57
N GLN A 406 17.32 -15.43 -3.31
CA GLN A 406 16.54 -14.25 -2.93
C GLN A 406 17.25 -12.94 -3.31
N SER A 407 18.58 -12.95 -3.40
CA SER A 407 19.36 -11.79 -3.83
C SER A 407 19.17 -11.44 -5.31
N LYS A 408 18.77 -12.37 -6.20
CA LYS A 408 18.74 -12.13 -7.65
C LYS A 408 17.71 -11.07 -8.09
N PHE A 409 16.57 -10.94 -7.42
CA PHE A 409 15.57 -9.93 -7.77
C PHE A 409 16.01 -8.52 -7.35
N CYS A 410 16.49 -8.34 -6.11
CA CYS A 410 17.04 -7.06 -5.68
C CYS A 410 18.31 -6.70 -6.46
N ILE A 411 19.20 -7.66 -6.77
CA ILE A 411 20.41 -7.43 -7.58
C ILE A 411 20.03 -6.95 -8.99
N LYS A 412 19.05 -7.58 -9.66
CA LYS A 412 18.59 -7.12 -10.98
C LYS A 412 18.01 -5.70 -10.95
N SER A 413 17.30 -5.31 -9.91
CA SER A 413 16.81 -3.92 -9.77
C SER A 413 17.94 -2.92 -9.52
N ILE A 414 18.96 -3.27 -8.72
CA ILE A 414 20.14 -2.44 -8.46
C ILE A 414 20.97 -2.27 -9.74
N GLU A 415 21.20 -3.35 -10.49
CA GLU A 415 21.92 -3.36 -11.77
C GLU A 415 21.18 -2.55 -12.85
N LYS A 416 19.84 -2.66 -12.91
CA LYS A 416 19.01 -1.92 -13.89
C LYS A 416 19.00 -0.41 -13.65
N HIS A 417 19.23 0.05 -12.42
CA HIS A 417 19.16 1.47 -12.05
C HIS A 417 20.54 2.12 -11.84
N ASN A 418 21.63 1.52 -12.32
CA ASN A 418 22.99 2.09 -12.28
C ASN A 418 23.42 2.58 -10.88
N TRP A 419 23.04 1.87 -9.82
CA TRP A 419 23.60 2.10 -8.48
C TRP A 419 24.96 1.38 -8.36
N GLN A 420 25.88 1.68 -9.28
CA GLN A 420 27.26 1.21 -9.17
C GLN A 420 27.96 2.05 -8.11
N ILE A 421 28.05 1.48 -6.92
CA ILE A 421 28.95 1.94 -5.88
C ILE A 421 30.36 1.44 -6.28
N ARG A 422 31.00 2.22 -7.19
CA ARG A 422 32.31 1.99 -7.86
C ARG A 422 32.44 0.71 -8.70
N ASN A 423 32.89 0.91 -9.94
CA ASN A 423 33.52 -0.11 -10.78
C ASN A 423 35.00 0.26 -10.89
N PRO A 424 35.93 -0.36 -10.14
CA PRO A 424 37.34 -0.02 -10.21
C PRO A 424 38.01 -0.88 -11.29
N LYS A 425 38.05 -0.40 -12.54
CA LYS A 425 39.07 -0.85 -13.51
C LYS A 425 39.54 0.29 -14.40
N LEU A 426 40.80 0.67 -14.15
CA LEU A 426 41.84 1.03 -15.12
C LEU A 426 41.54 2.17 -16.11
N SER A 427 42.11 3.35 -15.85
CA SER A 427 43.36 3.75 -16.51
C SER A 427 43.69 5.20 -16.17
N ASN A 428 44.83 5.39 -15.49
CA ASN A 428 45.65 6.56 -15.69
C ASN A 428 46.91 6.10 -16.43
N SER A 429 47.34 6.93 -17.37
CA SER A 429 48.57 6.89 -18.18
C SER A 429 48.61 5.94 -19.38
N LEU A 430 48.59 6.52 -20.58
CA LEU A 430 49.73 6.49 -21.51
C LEU A 430 49.63 7.67 -22.51
N ILE A 431 50.63 8.54 -22.40
CA ILE A 431 51.27 9.44 -23.37
C ILE A 431 50.81 9.28 -24.84
N ASN A 432 50.17 10.31 -25.40
CA ASN A 432 50.71 11.21 -26.45
C ASN A 432 49.75 12.39 -26.68
#